data_AF-A0A0R2NQQ8-F1
#
_entry.id   AF-A0A0R2NQQ8-F1
#
_cell.length_a   1.000
_cell.length_b   1.000
_cell.length_c   1.000
_cell.angle_alpha   90.00
_cell.angle_beta   90.00
_cell.angle_gamma   90.00
#
_symmetry.space_group_name_H-M   'P 1'
#
loop_
_entity.id
_entity.type
_entity.pdbx_description
1 polymer ?
#
loop_
_entity_poly.entity_id
_entity_poly.type
_entity_poly.pdbx_seq_one_letter_code
_entity_poly.pdbx_strand_id
1 'polypeptide(L)'
;MAEQITPPSIAPYFDQFFKQIQITHPKIEPELMIRVMMFELNLKTYVGPDIPHVHLDVTYEKGIDLHEKQEQCRNKFPIEITTNKWGDGIIFSGLMGIRHIEKICADPQIVKVTGTATPRHN
;
A
#
# COMPACT_ATOMS: atom_id res chain seq x y z
N MET A 1 25.26 -43.25 -5.79
CA MET A 1 25.19 -41.78 -5.87
C MET A 1 23.72 -41.42 -5.87
N ALA A 2 23.20 -40.77 -4.83
CA ALA A 2 21.80 -40.36 -4.79
C ALA A 2 21.67 -39.01 -5.51
N GLU A 3 20.85 -38.95 -6.55
CA GLU A 3 20.49 -37.69 -7.19
C GLU A 3 19.76 -36.81 -6.18
N GLN A 4 20.30 -35.64 -5.88
CA GLN A 4 19.58 -34.62 -5.12
C GLN A 4 18.47 -34.05 -6.02
N ILE A 5 17.25 -34.53 -5.82
CA ILE A 5 16.06 -33.95 -6.43
C ILE A 5 15.88 -32.57 -5.78
N THR A 6 16.16 -31.51 -6.55
CA THR A 6 15.93 -30.15 -6.07
C THR A 6 14.43 -29.90 -6.09
N PRO A 7 13.82 -29.38 -5.00
CA PRO A 7 12.40 -29.05 -5.01
C PRO A 7 12.10 -27.99 -6.09
N PRO A 8 10.91 -28.02 -6.71
CA PRO A 8 10.53 -27.03 -7.72
C PRO A 8 10.59 -25.61 -7.13
N SER A 9 11.06 -24.66 -7.93
CA SER A 9 11.20 -23.26 -7.51
C SER A 9 9.83 -22.61 -7.31
N ILE A 10 9.70 -21.79 -6.26
CA ILE A 10 8.50 -20.99 -6.00
C ILE A 10 8.43 -19.72 -6.87
N ALA A 11 9.54 -19.32 -7.51
CA ALA A 11 9.66 -18.07 -8.24
C ALA A 11 8.55 -17.83 -9.29
N PRO A 12 8.14 -18.82 -10.12
CA PRO A 12 7.08 -18.60 -11.11
C PRO A 12 5.72 -18.22 -10.49
N TYR A 13 5.42 -18.74 -9.30
CA TYR A 13 4.19 -18.41 -8.59
C TYR A 13 4.24 -16.98 -8.04
N PHE A 14 5.41 -16.54 -7.57
CA PHE A 14 5.61 -15.15 -7.17
C PHE A 14 5.47 -14.20 -8.35
N ASP A 15 6.08 -14.51 -9.51
CA ASP A 15 5.96 -13.70 -10.71
C ASP A 15 4.51 -13.56 -11.18
N GLN A 16 3.75 -14.66 -11.12
CA GLN A 16 2.32 -14.65 -11.45
C GLN A 16 1.53 -13.78 -10.48
N PHE A 17 1.78 -13.92 -9.17
CA PHE A 17 1.13 -13.11 -8.15
C PHE A 17 1.47 -11.63 -8.29
N PHE A 18 2.74 -11.29 -8.52
CA PHE A 18 3.21 -9.92 -8.71
C PHE A 18 2.54 -9.27 -9.92
N LYS A 19 2.46 -9.98 -11.06
CA LYS A 19 1.74 -9.52 -12.25
C LYS A 19 0.25 -9.31 -11.98
N GLN A 20 -0.37 -10.19 -11.21
CA GLN A 20 -1.78 -10.03 -10.86
C GLN A 20 -2.03 -8.75 -10.05
N ILE A 21 -1.13 -8.41 -9.12
CA ILE A 21 -1.22 -7.15 -8.36
C ILE A 21 -1.14 -5.95 -9.32
N GLN A 22 -0.18 -5.94 -10.25
CA GLN A 22 -0.03 -4.86 -11.23
C GLN A 22 -1.28 -4.67 -12.10
N ILE A 23 -1.94 -5.76 -12.49
CA ILE A 23 -3.16 -5.71 -13.30
C ILE A 23 -4.34 -5.20 -12.48
N THR A 24 -4.51 -5.67 -11.25
CA THR A 24 -5.67 -5.30 -10.41
C THR A 24 -5.53 -3.88 -9.85
N HIS A 25 -4.32 -3.45 -9.50
CA HIS A 25 -4.04 -2.14 -8.89
C HIS A 25 -2.93 -1.40 -9.64
N PRO A 26 -3.16 -0.98 -10.91
CA PRO A 26 -2.11 -0.43 -11.78
C PRO A 26 -1.52 0.90 -11.29
N LYS A 27 -2.22 1.59 -10.38
CA LYS A 27 -1.79 2.86 -9.79
C LYS A 27 -0.91 2.69 -8.54
N ILE A 28 -0.90 1.51 -7.93
CA ILE A 28 -0.22 1.24 -6.66
C ILE A 28 1.06 0.48 -6.93
N GLU A 29 2.15 0.89 -6.29
CA GLU A 29 3.41 0.15 -6.31
C GLU A 29 3.22 -1.27 -5.74
N PRO A 30 3.46 -2.34 -6.54
CA PRO A 30 3.17 -3.71 -6.09
C PRO A 30 3.97 -4.12 -4.85
N GLU A 31 5.21 -3.65 -4.74
CA GLU A 31 6.07 -3.93 -3.59
C GLU A 31 5.49 -3.39 -2.28
N LEU A 32 4.84 -2.22 -2.31
CA LEU A 32 4.15 -1.65 -1.16
C LEU A 32 2.99 -2.57 -0.74
N MET A 33 2.16 -3.01 -1.69
CA MET A 33 1.03 -3.90 -1.40
C MET A 33 1.51 -5.22 -0.77
N ILE A 34 2.53 -5.84 -1.36
CA ILE A 34 3.13 -7.08 -0.85
C ILE A 34 3.65 -6.87 0.57
N ARG A 35 4.37 -5.78 0.82
CA ARG A 35 4.91 -5.47 2.15
C ARG A 35 3.82 -5.29 3.20
N VAL A 36 2.74 -4.57 2.87
CA VAL A 36 1.58 -4.39 3.76
C VAL A 36 0.92 -5.74 4.05
N MET A 37 0.66 -6.56 3.02
CA MET A 37 0.06 -7.90 3.19
C MET A 37 0.93 -8.81 4.05
N MET A 38 2.26 -8.77 3.89
CA MET A 38 3.19 -9.53 4.73
C MET A 38 3.14 -9.10 6.19
N PHE A 39 3.07 -7.78 6.47
CA PHE A 39 2.93 -7.31 7.85
C PHE A 39 1.58 -7.65 8.45
N GLU A 40 0.48 -7.53 7.70
CA GLU A 40 -0.84 -7.96 8.16
C GLU A 40 -0.85 -9.45 8.54
N LEU A 41 -0.25 -10.31 7.70
CA LEU A 41 -0.14 -11.74 7.97
C LEU A 41 0.68 -12.00 9.24
N ASN A 42 1.84 -11.37 9.37
CA ASN A 42 2.74 -11.57 10.50
C ASN A 42 2.13 -11.05 11.81
N LEU A 43 1.56 -9.84 11.81
CA LEU A 43 0.93 -9.26 12.99
C LEU A 43 -0.23 -10.13 13.49
N LYS A 44 -1.08 -10.61 12.56
CA LYS A 44 -2.17 -11.54 12.87
C LYS A 44 -1.68 -12.83 13.51
N THR A 45 -0.57 -13.39 13.03
CA THR A 45 -0.03 -14.66 13.52
C THR A 45 0.69 -14.51 14.87
N TYR A 46 1.40 -13.41 15.11
CA TYR A 46 2.35 -13.31 16.25
C TYR A 46 1.96 -12.31 17.34
N VAL A 47 1.11 -11.32 17.06
CA VAL A 47 0.85 -10.19 17.97
C VAL A 47 -0.65 -10.04 18.29
N GLY A 48 -1.54 -10.36 17.35
CA GLY A 48 -3.00 -10.22 17.51
C GLY A 48 -3.65 -9.51 16.30
N PRO A 49 -4.87 -8.95 16.41
CA PRO A 49 -5.56 -8.27 15.31
C PRO A 49 -4.96 -6.88 15.01
N ASP A 50 -3.64 -6.77 15.04
CA ASP A 50 -2.93 -5.53 14.80
C ASP A 50 -2.74 -5.26 13.30
N ILE A 51 -2.59 -3.99 12.96
CA ILE A 51 -2.43 -3.53 11.57
C ILE A 51 -1.13 -2.73 11.44
N PRO A 52 -0.45 -2.79 10.27
CA PRO A 52 0.82 -2.11 10.10
C PRO A 52 0.65 -0.58 10.11
N HIS A 53 1.74 0.10 10.44
CA HIS A 53 1.84 1.52 10.17
C HIS A 53 2.28 1.71 8.72
N VAL A 54 1.55 2.53 7.97
CA VAL A 54 1.81 2.77 6.54
C VAL A 54 1.88 4.27 6.30
N HIS A 55 2.83 4.65 5.45
CA HIS A 55 2.98 5.98 4.91
C HIS A 55 2.80 5.89 3.39
N LEU A 56 1.73 6.49 2.87
CA LEU A 56 1.42 6.54 1.46
C LEU A 56 1.73 7.93 0.91
N ASP A 57 2.43 7.98 -0.22
CA ASP A 57 2.54 9.14 -1.09
C ASP A 57 1.58 8.94 -2.26
N VAL A 58 0.52 9.75 -2.32
CA VAL A 58 -0.53 9.68 -3.34
C VAL A 58 -0.42 10.88 -4.28
N THR A 59 0.00 10.64 -5.51
CA THR A 59 0.08 11.65 -6.56
C THR A 59 -1.26 11.77 -7.28
N TYR A 60 -1.73 13.00 -7.47
CA TYR A 60 -2.96 13.31 -8.19
C TYR A 60 -2.68 13.83 -9.61
N GLU A 61 -3.72 13.85 -10.44
CA GLU A 61 -3.70 14.52 -11.74
C GLU A 61 -3.31 16.00 -11.61
N LYS A 62 -2.74 16.57 -12.68
CA LYS A 62 -2.39 18.00 -12.72
C LYS A 62 -3.67 18.85 -12.73
N GLY A 63 -3.63 19.99 -12.03
CA GLY A 63 -4.74 20.95 -11.98
C GLY A 63 -5.81 20.63 -10.94
N ILE A 64 -5.62 19.58 -10.15
CA ILE A 64 -6.46 19.28 -8.98
C ILE A 64 -6.15 20.25 -7.84
N ASP A 65 -7.19 20.75 -7.19
CA ASP A 65 -7.06 21.47 -5.93
C ASP A 65 -6.72 20.47 -4.81
N LEU A 66 -5.43 20.41 -4.46
CA LEU A 66 -4.94 19.51 -3.41
C LEU A 66 -5.42 19.90 -2.02
N HIS A 67 -5.73 21.17 -1.77
CA HIS A 67 -6.25 21.59 -0.48
C HIS A 67 -7.68 21.09 -0.30
N GLU A 68 -8.52 21.24 -1.32
CA GLU A 68 -9.86 20.68 -1.31
C GLU A 68 -9.82 19.15 -1.16
N LYS A 69 -8.96 18.47 -1.92
CA LYS A 69 -8.78 17.01 -1.80
C LYS A 69 -8.33 16.59 -0.42
N GLN A 70 -7.39 17.31 0.19
CA GLN A 70 -6.92 17.05 1.54
C GLN A 70 -8.08 17.12 2.54
N GLU A 71 -8.90 18.17 2.48
CA GLU A 71 -10.04 18.33 3.38
C GLU A 71 -11.12 17.25 3.16
N GLN A 72 -11.43 16.92 1.90
CA GLN A 72 -12.30 15.78 1.58
C GLN A 72 -11.78 14.46 2.18
N CYS A 73 -10.47 14.22 2.10
CA CYS A 73 -9.85 13.01 2.63
C CYS A 73 -9.85 13.00 4.16
N ARG A 74 -9.56 14.12 4.82
CA ARG A 74 -9.60 14.28 6.29
C ARG A 74 -10.98 13.98 6.86
N ASN A 75 -12.02 14.38 6.17
CA ASN A 75 -13.40 14.08 6.56
C ASN A 75 -13.77 12.60 6.39
N LYS A 76 -13.07 11.87 5.52
CA LYS A 76 -13.41 10.49 5.14
C LYS A 76 -12.60 9.44 5.89
N PHE A 77 -11.34 9.73 6.21
CA PHE A 77 -10.42 8.76 6.78
C PHE A 77 -9.88 9.26 8.13
N PRO A 78 -10.02 8.47 9.21
CA PRO A 78 -9.54 8.86 10.53
C PRO A 78 -8.03 8.59 10.69
N ILE A 79 -7.22 9.16 9.81
CA ILE A 79 -5.75 9.02 9.78
C ILE A 79 -5.10 10.37 9.48
N GLU A 80 -3.78 10.47 9.68
CA GLU A 80 -3.06 11.70 9.41
C GLU A 80 -2.96 11.93 7.90
N ILE A 81 -3.35 13.14 7.47
CA ILE A 81 -3.40 13.53 6.07
C ILE A 81 -2.79 14.93 5.90
N THR A 82 -1.73 15.00 5.11
CA THR A 82 -1.02 16.24 4.77
C THR A 82 -0.79 16.35 3.26
N THR A 83 -0.64 17.55 2.71
CA THR A 83 -0.07 17.71 1.37
C THR A 83 1.42 17.40 1.41
N ASN A 84 1.96 16.90 0.30
CA ASN A 84 3.40 16.68 0.17
C ASN A 84 4.12 18.01 -0.10
N LYS A 85 5.45 18.02 0.07
CA LYS A 85 6.27 19.23 -0.11
C LYS A 85 6.41 19.70 -1.55
N TRP A 86 6.04 18.86 -2.52
CA TRP A 86 6.19 19.13 -3.96
C TRP A 86 4.92 19.73 -4.58
N GLY A 87 3.81 19.73 -3.85
CA GLY A 87 2.54 20.30 -4.31
C GLY A 87 1.86 19.49 -5.41
N ASP A 88 2.17 18.19 -5.54
CA ASP A 88 1.59 17.29 -6.54
C ASP A 88 0.88 16.06 -5.91
N GLY A 89 0.82 15.99 -4.59
CA GLY A 89 0.22 14.86 -3.91
C GLY A 89 -0.18 15.09 -2.46
N ILE A 90 -0.85 14.08 -1.92
CA ILE A 90 -1.30 13.99 -0.53
C ILE A 90 -0.63 12.77 0.10
N ILE A 91 -0.18 12.97 1.32
CA ILE A 91 0.41 11.95 2.17
C ILE A 91 -0.67 11.44 3.12
N PHE A 92 -0.80 10.11 3.20
CA PHE A 92 -1.64 9.43 4.20
C PHE A 92 -0.73 8.64 5.13
N SER A 93 -0.82 8.89 6.43
CA SER A 93 0.04 8.26 7.43
C SER A 93 -0.79 7.72 8.60
N GLY A 94 -0.55 6.48 8.98
CA GLY A 94 -1.17 5.88 10.15
C GLY A 94 -1.34 4.37 10.07
N LEU A 95 -2.15 3.84 10.97
CA LEU A 95 -2.48 2.43 11.04
C LEU A 95 -3.46 2.06 9.94
N MET A 96 -3.03 1.29 8.94
CA MET A 96 -3.89 0.92 7.83
C MET A 96 -3.48 -0.40 7.17
N GLY A 97 -4.49 -1.21 6.89
CA GLY A 97 -4.37 -2.46 6.15
C GLY A 97 -4.66 -2.32 4.66
N ILE A 98 -4.52 -3.40 3.90
CA ILE A 98 -4.66 -3.39 2.44
C ILE A 98 -6.02 -2.85 1.99
N ARG A 99 -7.10 -3.24 2.69
CA ARG A 99 -8.48 -2.77 2.39
C ARG A 99 -8.66 -1.27 2.59
N HIS A 100 -7.88 -0.65 3.46
CA HIS A 100 -7.91 0.80 3.67
C HIS A 100 -7.20 1.51 2.52
N ILE A 101 -6.03 0.99 2.12
CA ILE A 101 -5.27 1.48 0.97
C ILE A 101 -6.13 1.42 -0.29
N GLU A 102 -6.82 0.30 -0.55
CA GLU A 102 -7.73 0.16 -1.69
C GLU A 102 -8.84 1.22 -1.69
N LYS A 103 -9.41 1.54 -0.51
CA LYS A 103 -10.45 2.58 -0.39
C LYS A 103 -9.92 3.99 -0.66
N ILE A 104 -8.68 4.27 -0.25
CA ILE A 104 -8.00 5.54 -0.55
C ILE A 104 -7.75 5.63 -2.06
N CYS A 105 -7.23 4.55 -2.66
CA CYS A 105 -6.85 4.47 -4.06
C CYS A 105 -8.03 4.37 -5.04
N ALA A 106 -9.27 4.31 -4.53
CA ALA A 106 -10.47 4.29 -5.35
C ALA A 106 -10.81 5.65 -5.98
N ASP A 107 -10.13 6.74 -5.59
CA ASP A 107 -10.30 8.04 -6.23
C ASP A 107 -9.77 7.99 -7.68
N PRO A 108 -10.61 8.27 -8.70
CA PRO A 108 -10.20 8.17 -10.09
C PRO A 108 -9.10 9.16 -10.47
N GLN A 109 -8.97 10.28 -9.76
CA GLN A 109 -8.01 11.36 -10.05
C GLN A 109 -6.61 11.09 -9.49
N ILE A 110 -6.40 9.96 -8.80
CA ILE A 110 -5.08 9.49 -8.39
C ILE A 110 -4.37 8.91 -9.61
N VAL A 111 -3.09 9.26 -9.80
CA VAL A 111 -2.26 8.73 -10.91
C VAL A 111 -1.23 7.72 -10.43
N LYS A 112 -0.73 7.86 -9.20
CA LYS A 112 0.32 7.00 -8.65
C LYS A 112 0.24 6.96 -7.13
N VAL A 113 0.52 5.79 -6.57
CA VAL A 113 0.60 5.56 -5.12
C VAL A 113 1.88 4.79 -4.84
N THR A 114 2.75 5.39 -4.03
CA THR A 114 3.98 4.78 -3.51
C THR A 114 3.97 4.89 -1.99
N GLY A 115 4.97 4.32 -1.33
CA GLY A 115 5.07 4.49 0.12
C GLY A 115 5.92 3.47 0.82
N THR A 116 5.75 3.44 2.14
CA THR A 116 6.43 2.49 3.02
C THR A 116 5.46 1.91 4.04
N ALA A 117 5.74 0.70 4.49
CA ALA A 117 5.04 0.05 5.59
C ALA A 117 6.06 -0.44 6.60
N THR A 118 5.71 -0.35 7.87
CA THR A 118 6.51 -0.85 8.99
C THR A 118 5.64 -1.67 9.94
N PRO A 119 6.22 -2.66 10.64
CA PRO A 119 5.50 -3.32 11.71
C PRO A 119 5.22 -2.29 12.80
N ARG A 120 4.07 -2.42 13.47
CA ARG A 120 3.76 -1.60 14.64
C ARG A 120 4.84 -1.85 15.69
N HIS A 121 5.60 -0.82 16.01
CA HIS A 121 6.49 -0.85 17.16
C HIS A 121 5.65 -0.45 18.37
N ASN A 122 5.61 -1.30 19.39
CA ASN A 122 5.19 -0.89 20.73
C ASN A 122 6.30 -0.03 21.35
#